data_AF-A0A7V4N312-F1
#
_entry.id   AF-A0A7V4N312-F1
#
_cell.length_a   1.000
_cell.length_b   1.000
_cell.length_c   1.000
_cell.angle_alpha   90.00
_cell.angle_beta   90.00
_cell.angle_gamma   90.00
#
_symmetry.space_group_name_H-M   'P 1'
#
loop_
_entity.id
_entity.type
_entity.pdbx_description
1 polymer ?
#
loop_
_entity_poly.entity_id
_entity_poly.type
_entity_poly.pdbx_seq_one_letter_code
_entity_poly.pdbx_strand_id
1 'polypeptide(L)'
;MKKETVSAKYERLRLRHWVMFWVLVAATHALVIAIFSNVDVRTLLPVNVVNDELVVEAKGIYSIEKYLIARRLMYWQVYLHKTVLAAETLLINILRRAREVALQGTSLFATPALHYFLYHTPGGKEKNQKEILAHFLQLDDSDITVSVKAWTTHSDRILSDLCNRLIHRRLYKIVLQHQPFPSDYIEDLKQKAKQHFRLSDDEMPYYVFSGSISNHAYSPQYEKIEILYNNGTLCDVAEASDMLNLQVLSKVVEKHFICYPKELA
;
A
#
# COMPACT_ATOMS: atom_id res chain seq x y z
N MET A 1 -45.11 -4.36 15.77
CA MET A 1 -43.90 -4.54 14.92
C MET A 1 -43.85 -3.43 13.87
N LYS A 2 -43.02 -2.39 14.04
CA LYS A 2 -42.87 -1.31 13.06
C LYS A 2 -42.03 -1.80 11.88
N LYS A 3 -42.58 -1.76 10.66
CA LYS A 3 -41.85 -1.97 9.40
C LYS A 3 -40.83 -0.83 9.24
N GLU A 4 -39.55 -1.11 9.45
CA GLU A 4 -38.49 -0.21 8.98
C GLU A 4 -38.51 -0.18 7.46
N THR A 5 -38.74 0.99 6.88
CA THR A 5 -38.66 1.23 5.43
C THR A 5 -37.23 1.02 4.95
N VAL A 6 -37.08 0.40 3.77
CA VAL A 6 -35.80 0.09 3.11
C VAL A 6 -34.86 1.32 3.06
N SER A 7 -35.43 2.52 2.94
CA SER A 7 -34.70 3.81 3.02
C SER A 7 -33.98 4.02 4.35
N ALA A 8 -34.62 3.75 5.48
CA ALA A 8 -34.05 3.94 6.82
C ALA A 8 -32.94 2.92 7.15
N LYS A 9 -32.98 1.75 6.49
CA LYS A 9 -31.91 0.73 6.54
C LYS A 9 -30.70 1.15 5.69
N TYR A 10 -30.96 1.75 4.52
CA TYR A 10 -29.92 2.31 3.65
C TYR A 10 -29.20 3.50 4.26
N GLU A 11 -29.92 4.44 4.89
CA GLU A 11 -29.32 5.58 5.60
C GLU A 11 -28.48 5.12 6.79
N ARG A 12 -28.96 4.16 7.58
CA ARG A 12 -28.16 3.57 8.67
C ARG A 12 -26.90 2.85 8.17
N LEU A 13 -26.96 2.19 7.02
CA LEU A 13 -25.77 1.61 6.40
C LEU A 13 -24.79 2.69 5.93
N ARG A 14 -25.27 3.78 5.32
CA ARG A 14 -24.44 4.92 4.91
C ARG A 14 -23.79 5.60 6.11
N LEU A 15 -24.56 5.90 7.16
CA LEU A 15 -24.04 6.48 8.39
C LEU A 15 -23.01 5.57 9.07
N ARG A 16 -23.22 4.26 9.12
CA ARG A 16 -22.21 3.33 9.65
C ARG A 16 -20.94 3.29 8.79
N HIS A 17 -21.03 3.37 7.46
CA HIS A 17 -19.87 3.47 6.58
C HIS A 17 -19.12 4.80 6.72
N TRP A 18 -19.84 5.92 6.88
CA TRP A 18 -19.24 7.24 7.10
C TRP A 18 -18.62 7.36 8.49
N VAL A 19 -19.27 6.81 9.52
CA VAL A 19 -18.73 6.72 10.89
C VAL A 19 -17.53 5.78 10.93
N MET A 20 -17.53 4.64 10.21
CA MET A 20 -16.33 3.79 10.14
C MET A 20 -15.21 4.43 9.32
N PHE A 21 -15.51 5.18 8.26
CA PHE A 21 -14.50 5.94 7.51
C PHE A 21 -13.91 7.05 8.37
N TRP A 22 -14.75 7.79 9.10
CA TRP A 22 -14.30 8.77 10.09
C TRP A 22 -13.53 8.12 11.23
N VAL A 23 -13.95 6.97 11.75
CA VAL A 23 -13.21 6.26 12.81
C VAL A 23 -11.91 5.68 12.29
N LEU A 24 -11.81 5.23 11.04
CA LEU A 24 -10.56 4.71 10.49
C LEU A 24 -9.58 5.83 10.12
N VAL A 25 -10.08 6.92 9.52
CA VAL A 25 -9.30 8.11 9.18
C VAL A 25 -8.92 8.88 10.44
N ALA A 26 -9.82 9.00 11.42
CA ALA A 26 -9.52 9.60 12.72
C ALA A 26 -8.70 8.67 13.59
N ALA A 27 -8.77 7.34 13.46
CA ALA A 27 -7.85 6.44 14.16
C ALA A 27 -6.46 6.48 13.52
N THR A 28 -6.32 6.50 12.20
CA THR A 28 -5.01 6.69 11.57
C THR A 28 -4.48 8.11 11.79
N HIS A 29 -5.32 9.15 11.73
CA HIS A 29 -4.91 10.51 12.09
C HIS A 29 -4.62 10.65 13.58
N ALA A 30 -5.38 10.05 14.50
CA ALA A 30 -5.11 10.11 15.93
C ALA A 30 -3.90 9.25 16.32
N LEU A 31 -3.62 8.17 15.59
CA LEU A 31 -2.43 7.33 15.78
C LEU A 31 -1.19 8.01 15.18
N VAL A 32 -1.31 8.61 14.00
CA VAL A 32 -0.27 9.48 13.40
C VAL A 32 -0.05 10.68 14.32
N ILE A 33 -1.08 11.38 14.77
CA ILE A 33 -0.95 12.48 15.73
C ILE A 33 -0.35 11.97 17.04
N ALA A 34 -0.75 10.83 17.61
CA ALA A 34 -0.17 10.32 18.86
C ALA A 34 1.29 9.80 18.70
N ILE A 35 1.65 9.30 17.52
CA ILE A 35 3.03 8.88 17.19
C ILE A 35 3.91 10.10 16.90
N PHE A 36 3.39 11.10 16.17
CA PHE A 36 4.13 12.29 15.73
C PHE A 36 4.08 13.46 16.72
N SER A 37 3.09 13.55 17.61
CA SER A 37 3.01 14.61 18.63
C SER A 37 4.15 14.56 19.65
N ASN A 38 4.95 13.49 19.64
CA ASN A 38 6.13 13.30 20.48
C ASN A 38 7.46 13.26 19.70
N VAL A 39 7.46 13.42 18.38
CA VAL A 39 8.68 13.42 17.55
C VAL A 39 8.85 14.80 16.93
N ASP A 40 9.30 15.76 17.73
CA ASP A 40 9.61 17.11 17.26
C ASP A 40 11.00 17.15 16.59
N VAL A 41 11.05 16.75 15.32
CA VAL A 41 12.29 16.57 14.52
C VAL A 41 13.13 17.85 14.45
N ARG A 42 12.51 19.03 14.52
CA ARG A 42 13.19 20.34 14.41
C ARG A 42 13.92 20.77 15.67
N THR A 43 13.50 20.29 16.84
CA THR A 43 14.02 20.75 18.14
C THR A 43 14.85 19.68 18.85
N LEU A 44 14.76 18.41 18.42
CA LEU A 44 15.22 17.26 19.20
C LEU A 44 16.42 16.49 18.65
N LEU A 45 16.92 16.80 17.46
CA LEU A 45 18.05 16.11 16.84
C LEU A 45 19.27 17.04 16.77
N PRO A 46 20.18 16.99 17.76
CA PRO A 46 21.45 17.68 17.71
C PRO A 46 22.37 16.97 16.71
N VAL A 47 22.19 17.29 15.43
CA VAL A 47 22.99 16.74 14.34
C VAL A 47 24.30 17.53 14.21
N ASN A 48 25.39 16.83 13.98
CA ASN A 48 26.72 17.38 13.70
C ASN A 48 27.32 16.68 12.47
N VAL A 49 28.47 17.14 12.00
CA VAL A 49 29.23 16.53 10.90
C VAL A 49 30.59 16.09 11.40
N VAL A 50 30.91 14.81 11.22
CA VAL A 50 32.23 14.23 11.52
C VAL A 50 32.62 13.36 10.32
N ASN A 51 33.83 13.57 9.79
CA ASN A 51 34.33 12.84 8.62
C ASN A 51 33.39 12.89 7.39
N ASP A 52 32.77 14.05 7.14
CA ASP A 52 31.75 14.26 6.08
C ASP A 52 30.48 13.40 6.22
N GLU A 53 30.26 12.78 7.38
CA GLU A 53 29.04 12.04 7.72
C GLU A 53 28.20 12.80 8.76
N LEU A 54 26.87 12.69 8.64
CA LEU A 54 25.94 13.24 9.62
C LEU A 54 25.89 12.34 10.86
N VAL A 55 26.20 12.91 12.01
CA VAL A 55 26.19 12.22 13.30
C VAL A 55 25.24 12.91 14.28
N VAL A 56 24.77 12.20 15.30
CA VAL A 56 23.85 12.75 16.31
C VAL A 56 24.59 12.83 17.65
N GLU A 57 24.56 13.97 18.34
CA GLU A 57 25.16 14.07 19.67
C GLU A 57 24.45 13.14 20.67
N ALA A 58 25.18 12.63 21.66
CA ALA A 58 24.68 11.68 22.66
C ALA A 58 23.40 12.13 23.39
N LYS A 59 23.19 13.44 23.57
CA LYS A 59 21.95 13.99 24.17
C LYS A 59 20.69 13.73 23.31
N GLY A 60 20.85 13.36 22.04
CA GLY A 60 19.79 13.06 21.09
C GLY A 60 19.43 11.57 20.95
N ILE A 61 20.08 10.66 21.70
CA ILE A 61 19.85 9.20 21.60
C ILE A 61 18.36 8.86 21.76
N TYR A 62 17.71 9.36 22.81
CA TYR A 62 16.29 9.10 23.06
C TYR A 62 15.35 9.62 21.96
N SER A 63 15.75 10.69 21.27
CA SER A 63 14.99 11.23 20.13
C SER A 63 15.06 10.29 18.93
N ILE A 64 16.26 9.75 18.65
CA ILE A 64 16.44 8.75 17.59
C ILE A 64 15.70 7.46 17.91
N GLU A 65 15.72 7.00 19.15
CA GLU A 65 14.96 5.80 19.56
C GLU A 65 13.46 5.96 19.27
N LYS A 66 12.88 7.10 19.70
CA LYS A 66 11.47 7.42 19.42
C LYS A 66 11.20 7.47 17.93
N TYR A 67 12.10 8.05 17.14
CA TYR A 67 12.00 8.07 15.68
C TYR A 67 11.98 6.65 15.08
N LEU A 68 12.88 5.75 15.49
CA LEU A 68 12.96 4.39 14.97
C LEU A 68 11.72 3.56 15.33
N ILE A 69 11.18 3.75 16.55
CA ILE A 69 9.91 3.13 16.96
C ILE A 69 8.75 3.67 16.12
N ALA A 70 8.65 4.99 15.97
CA ALA A 70 7.62 5.64 15.16
C ALA A 70 7.68 5.15 13.71
N ARG A 71 8.87 5.08 13.11
CA ARG A 71 9.10 4.52 11.78
C ARG A 71 8.56 3.10 11.69
N ARG A 72 8.93 2.20 12.61
CA ARG A 72 8.40 0.81 12.61
C ARG A 72 6.88 0.76 12.68
N LEU A 73 6.27 1.57 13.54
CA LEU A 73 4.81 1.61 13.69
C LEU A 73 4.14 2.10 12.40
N MET A 74 4.67 3.15 11.77
CA MET A 74 4.17 3.68 10.50
C MET A 74 4.17 2.63 9.39
N TYR A 75 5.25 1.86 9.26
CA TYR A 75 5.29 0.79 8.27
C TYR A 75 4.23 -0.27 8.48
N TRP A 76 4.01 -0.74 9.71
CA TRP A 76 3.05 -1.82 9.94
C TRP A 76 1.60 -1.37 10.01
N GLN A 77 1.34 -0.21 10.59
CA GLN A 77 -0.01 0.28 10.86
C GLN A 77 -0.58 1.09 9.71
N VAL A 78 0.27 1.70 8.87
CA VAL A 78 -0.14 2.56 7.75
C VAL A 78 0.27 1.94 6.42
N TYR A 79 1.58 1.86 6.13
CA TYR A 79 2.05 1.47 4.79
C TYR A 79 1.69 0.03 4.41
N LEU A 80 1.90 -0.92 5.32
CA LEU A 80 1.60 -2.35 5.13
C LEU A 80 0.27 -2.74 5.77
N HIS A 81 -0.62 -1.76 5.96
CA HIS A 81 -1.95 -2.06 6.46
C HIS A 81 -2.70 -2.88 5.42
N LYS A 82 -3.29 -4.00 5.86
CA LYS A 82 -3.95 -4.98 4.98
C LYS A 82 -4.94 -4.34 3.99
N THR A 83 -5.74 -3.38 4.43
CA THR A 83 -6.73 -2.71 3.55
C THR A 83 -6.07 -1.85 2.48
N VAL A 84 -4.89 -1.26 2.75
CA VAL A 84 -4.12 -0.50 1.77
C VAL A 84 -3.61 -1.46 0.70
N LEU A 85 -2.97 -2.56 1.11
CA LEU A 85 -2.50 -3.62 0.19
C LEU A 85 -3.63 -4.16 -0.70
N ALA A 86 -4.82 -4.38 -0.13
CA ALA A 86 -5.98 -4.84 -0.88
C ALA A 86 -6.47 -3.82 -1.92
N ALA A 87 -6.43 -2.53 -1.62
CA ALA A 87 -6.81 -1.45 -2.54
C ALA A 87 -5.75 -1.23 -3.63
N GLU A 88 -4.47 -1.20 -3.24
CA GLU A 88 -3.32 -1.11 -4.15
C GLU A 88 -3.34 -2.25 -5.16
N THR A 89 -3.49 -3.50 -4.70
CA THR A 89 -3.48 -4.63 -5.63
C THR A 89 -4.69 -4.62 -6.56
N LEU A 90 -5.85 -4.18 -6.08
CA LEU A 90 -7.02 -3.99 -6.92
C LEU A 90 -6.74 -2.94 -8.02
N LEU A 91 -6.11 -1.82 -7.69
CA LEU A 91 -5.75 -0.80 -8.67
C LEU A 91 -4.72 -1.32 -9.68
N ILE A 92 -3.69 -2.04 -9.23
CA ILE A 92 -2.70 -2.68 -10.12
C ILE A 92 -3.40 -3.63 -11.10
N ASN A 93 -4.33 -4.45 -10.60
CA ASN A 93 -5.11 -5.39 -11.41
C ASN A 93 -6.01 -4.66 -12.42
N ILE A 94 -6.64 -3.54 -12.04
CA ILE A 94 -7.40 -2.69 -12.97
C ILE A 94 -6.51 -2.18 -14.10
N LEU A 95 -5.35 -1.58 -13.77
CA LEU A 95 -4.44 -1.01 -14.76
C LEU A 95 -3.85 -2.08 -15.67
N ARG A 96 -3.54 -3.26 -15.13
CA ARG A 96 -3.08 -4.42 -15.91
C ARG A 96 -4.14 -4.87 -16.91
N ARG A 97 -5.39 -5.05 -16.46
CA ARG A 97 -6.48 -5.47 -17.34
C ARG A 97 -6.81 -4.40 -18.39
N ALA A 98 -6.81 -3.13 -18.00
CA ALA A 98 -7.02 -2.02 -18.93
C ALA A 98 -5.95 -2.04 -20.03
N ARG A 99 -4.69 -2.26 -19.67
CA ARG A 99 -3.60 -2.38 -20.64
C ARG A 99 -3.75 -3.60 -21.56
N GLU A 100 -4.13 -4.76 -21.03
CA GLU A 100 -4.41 -5.95 -21.87
C GLU A 100 -5.52 -5.68 -22.89
N VAL A 101 -6.63 -5.07 -22.46
CA VAL A 101 -7.77 -4.72 -23.32
C VAL A 101 -7.38 -3.67 -24.37
N ALA A 102 -6.59 -2.66 -23.99
CA ALA A 102 -6.06 -1.65 -24.91
C ALA A 102 -5.15 -2.26 -25.98
N LEU A 103 -4.24 -3.16 -25.59
CA LEU A 103 -3.31 -3.83 -26.51
C LEU A 103 -4.01 -4.82 -27.46
N GLN A 104 -5.22 -5.29 -27.12
CA GLN A 104 -6.09 -6.05 -28.02
C GLN A 104 -6.78 -5.16 -29.08
N GLY A 105 -6.55 -3.84 -29.05
CA GLY A 105 -7.14 -2.88 -29.98
C GLY A 105 -8.53 -2.38 -29.59
N THR A 106 -9.01 -2.72 -28.38
CA THR A 106 -10.29 -2.21 -27.88
C THR A 106 -10.12 -0.79 -27.35
N SER A 107 -11.01 0.11 -27.77
CA SER A 107 -10.97 1.51 -27.33
C SER A 107 -11.45 1.66 -25.89
N LEU A 108 -10.53 2.07 -25.01
CA LEU A 108 -10.81 2.51 -23.65
C LEU A 108 -10.83 4.03 -23.55
N PHE A 109 -11.81 4.56 -22.81
CA PHE A 109 -11.73 5.94 -22.34
C PHE A 109 -10.47 6.13 -21.50
N ALA A 110 -9.65 7.09 -21.85
CA ALA A 110 -8.50 7.53 -21.07
C ALA A 110 -8.20 8.98 -21.43
N THR A 111 -7.65 9.74 -20.49
CA THR A 111 -7.08 11.05 -20.81
C THR A 111 -5.87 10.88 -21.74
N PRO A 112 -5.46 11.90 -22.50
CA PRO A 112 -4.38 11.78 -23.48
C PRO A 112 -3.07 11.23 -22.88
N ALA A 113 -2.72 11.66 -21.66
CA ALA A 113 -1.55 11.18 -20.95
C ALA A 113 -1.67 9.69 -20.59
N LEU A 114 -2.78 9.26 -19.98
CA LEU A 114 -2.97 7.85 -19.61
C LEU A 114 -3.10 6.95 -20.84
N HIS A 115 -3.76 7.43 -21.90
CA HIS A 115 -3.87 6.75 -23.18
C HIS A 115 -2.50 6.38 -23.73
N TYR A 116 -1.51 7.29 -23.66
CA TYR A 116 -0.15 6.99 -24.09
C TYR A 116 0.39 5.71 -23.44
N PHE A 117 0.29 5.60 -22.11
CA PHE A 117 0.81 4.45 -21.35
C PHE A 117 -0.01 3.15 -21.49
N LEU A 118 -1.29 3.24 -21.87
CA LEU A 118 -2.13 2.07 -22.11
C LEU A 118 -1.84 1.41 -23.46
N TYR A 119 -1.62 2.20 -24.51
CA TYR A 119 -1.46 1.71 -25.88
C TYR A 119 -0.01 1.58 -26.33
N HIS A 120 0.94 2.17 -25.59
CA HIS A 120 2.37 2.05 -25.87
C HIS A 120 3.07 1.27 -24.75
N THR A 121 4.16 0.60 -25.08
CA THR A 121 5.02 -0.09 -24.10
C THR A 121 6.27 0.74 -23.90
N PRO A 122 6.29 1.68 -22.93
CA PRO A 122 7.50 2.41 -22.62
C PRO A 122 8.54 1.43 -22.07
N GLY A 123 9.64 1.23 -22.79
CA GLY A 123 10.64 0.24 -22.42
C GLY A 123 11.43 -0.33 -23.60
N GLY A 124 12.60 0.25 -23.85
CA GLY A 124 13.57 -0.20 -24.86
C GLY A 124 14.63 0.88 -25.13
N LYS A 125 15.42 0.73 -26.20
CA LYS A 125 16.22 1.82 -26.82
C LYS A 125 15.29 2.85 -27.49
N GLU A 126 14.22 3.26 -26.82
CA GLU A 126 13.21 4.14 -27.40
C GLU A 126 13.79 5.53 -27.63
N LYS A 127 13.59 6.01 -28.86
CA LYS A 127 14.17 7.24 -29.40
C LYS A 127 13.59 8.53 -28.79
N ASN A 128 12.64 8.46 -27.86
CA ASN A 128 11.87 9.64 -27.44
C ASN A 128 11.60 9.73 -25.93
N GLN A 129 12.63 9.63 -25.10
CA GLN A 129 12.54 9.86 -23.64
C GLN A 129 11.84 11.19 -23.27
N LYS A 130 11.97 12.22 -24.11
CA LYS A 130 11.31 13.52 -23.91
C LYS A 130 9.79 13.43 -23.99
N GLU A 131 9.26 12.62 -24.91
CA GLU A 131 7.81 12.42 -25.07
C GLU A 131 7.24 11.60 -23.91
N ILE A 132 7.92 10.52 -23.51
CA ILE A 132 7.53 9.72 -22.33
C ILE A 132 7.45 10.61 -21.09
N LEU A 133 8.47 11.44 -20.87
CA LEU A 133 8.50 12.37 -19.75
C LEU A 133 7.36 13.40 -19.83
N ALA A 134 7.10 13.95 -21.02
CA ALA A 134 6.02 14.93 -21.20
C ALA A 134 4.65 14.34 -20.86
N HIS A 135 4.35 13.10 -21.28
CA HIS A 135 3.12 12.42 -20.89
C HIS A 135 3.09 12.06 -19.41
N PHE A 136 4.20 11.61 -18.84
CA PHE A 136 4.29 11.27 -17.42
C PHE A 136 4.01 12.49 -16.53
N LEU A 137 4.56 13.66 -16.87
CA LEU A 137 4.36 14.91 -16.11
C LEU A 137 2.92 15.45 -16.17
N GLN A 138 2.10 14.95 -17.10
CA GLN A 138 0.69 15.30 -17.21
C GLN A 138 -0.22 14.33 -16.44
N LEU A 139 0.31 13.23 -15.91
CA LEU A 139 -0.49 12.28 -15.15
C LEU A 139 -0.65 12.72 -13.69
N ASP A 140 -1.88 12.69 -13.22
CA ASP A 140 -2.24 12.79 -11.81
C ASP A 140 -3.37 11.81 -11.42
N ASP A 141 -3.78 11.85 -10.15
CA ASP A 141 -4.80 10.96 -9.59
C ASP A 141 -6.16 11.08 -10.29
N SER A 142 -6.45 12.24 -10.91
CA SER A 142 -7.69 12.51 -11.63
C SER A 142 -7.75 11.69 -12.91
N ASP A 143 -6.63 11.55 -13.63
CA ASP A 143 -6.55 10.74 -14.85
C ASP A 143 -6.94 9.28 -14.56
N ILE A 144 -6.38 8.72 -13.48
CA ILE A 144 -6.68 7.37 -13.03
C ILE A 144 -8.14 7.29 -12.58
N THR A 145 -8.58 8.21 -11.71
CA THR A 145 -9.91 8.16 -11.10
C THR A 145 -11.03 8.30 -12.13
N VAL A 146 -10.93 9.24 -13.07
CA VAL A 146 -11.94 9.44 -14.12
C VAL A 146 -11.96 8.24 -15.06
N SER A 147 -10.80 7.69 -15.43
CA SER A 147 -10.72 6.53 -16.31
C SER A 147 -11.32 5.28 -15.66
N VAL A 148 -10.96 4.99 -14.40
CA VAL A 148 -11.58 3.91 -13.63
C VAL A 148 -13.10 4.08 -13.54
N LYS A 149 -13.61 5.30 -13.31
CA LYS A 149 -15.06 5.57 -13.30
C LYS A 149 -15.69 5.26 -14.65
N ALA A 150 -15.09 5.69 -15.75
CA ALA A 150 -15.58 5.39 -17.10
C ALA A 150 -15.60 3.89 -17.40
N TRP A 151 -14.61 3.15 -16.89
CA TRP A 151 -14.50 1.70 -17.10
C TRP A 151 -15.51 0.87 -16.31
N THR A 152 -16.22 1.44 -15.33
CA THR A 152 -17.28 0.73 -14.57
C THR A 152 -18.45 0.24 -15.41
N THR A 153 -18.62 0.77 -16.63
CA THR A 153 -19.66 0.35 -17.59
C THR A 153 -19.07 -0.25 -18.86
N HIS A 154 -17.78 -0.60 -18.84
CA HIS A 154 -17.11 -1.20 -20.00
C HIS A 154 -17.63 -2.61 -20.29
N SER A 155 -17.55 -3.05 -21.56
CA SER A 155 -18.01 -4.37 -22.00
C SER A 155 -17.15 -5.52 -21.48
N ASP A 156 -15.86 -5.27 -21.25
CA ASP A 156 -14.96 -6.24 -20.59
C ASP A 156 -15.41 -6.46 -19.15
N ARG A 157 -15.92 -7.66 -18.89
CA ARG A 157 -16.53 -8.05 -17.61
C ARG A 157 -15.56 -7.94 -16.44
N ILE A 158 -14.29 -8.32 -16.64
CA ILE A 158 -13.28 -8.29 -15.59
C ILE A 158 -12.94 -6.84 -15.25
N LEU A 159 -12.57 -6.04 -16.24
CA LEU A 159 -12.26 -4.62 -16.05
C LEU A 159 -13.40 -3.88 -15.37
N SER A 160 -14.63 -4.07 -15.85
CA SER A 160 -15.82 -3.45 -15.29
C SER A 160 -16.07 -3.86 -13.84
N ASP A 161 -15.96 -5.15 -13.50
CA ASP A 161 -16.12 -5.64 -12.13
C ASP A 161 -15.05 -5.05 -11.19
N LEU A 162 -13.78 -5.07 -11.58
CA LEU A 162 -12.68 -4.55 -10.78
C LEU A 162 -12.83 -3.04 -10.53
N CYS A 163 -13.16 -2.26 -11.57
CA CYS A 163 -13.44 -0.83 -11.45
C CYS A 163 -14.63 -0.57 -10.52
N ASN A 164 -15.71 -1.35 -10.65
CA ASN A 164 -16.86 -1.26 -9.74
C ASN A 164 -16.48 -1.57 -8.30
N ARG A 165 -15.59 -2.55 -8.07
CA ARG A 165 -15.08 -2.86 -6.72
C ARG A 165 -14.32 -1.68 -6.13
N LEU A 166 -13.47 -1.01 -6.91
CA LEU A 166 -12.68 0.12 -6.42
C LEU A 166 -13.60 1.32 -6.10
N ILE A 167 -14.46 1.72 -7.04
CA ILE A 167 -15.36 2.88 -6.88
C ILE A 167 -16.36 2.69 -5.74
N HIS A 168 -16.88 1.48 -5.56
CA HIS A 168 -17.82 1.16 -4.47
C HIS A 168 -17.14 0.65 -3.20
N ARG A 169 -15.81 0.70 -3.13
CA ARG A 169 -14.98 0.25 -2.00
C ARG A 169 -15.27 -1.21 -1.57
N ARG A 170 -15.61 -2.08 -2.53
CA ARG A 170 -15.76 -3.53 -2.36
C ARG A 170 -14.41 -4.22 -2.56
N LEU A 171 -13.45 -3.85 -1.72
CA LEU A 171 -12.09 -4.38 -1.74
C LEU A 171 -12.07 -5.89 -1.44
N TYR A 172 -11.02 -6.57 -1.90
CA TYR A 172 -10.76 -7.97 -1.57
C TYR A 172 -10.72 -8.21 -0.05
N LYS A 173 -11.02 -9.44 0.35
CA LYS A 173 -10.57 -9.98 1.63
C LYS A 173 -9.08 -10.26 1.49
N ILE A 174 -8.32 -9.82 2.48
CA ILE A 174 -6.89 -10.08 2.59
C ILE A 174 -6.62 -10.75 3.94
N VAL A 175 -5.87 -11.84 3.90
CA VAL A 175 -5.39 -12.55 5.08
C VAL A 175 -3.87 -12.49 5.07
N LEU A 176 -3.27 -12.15 6.21
CA LEU A 176 -1.84 -12.02 6.41
C LEU A 176 -1.40 -13.01 7.48
N GLN A 177 -0.33 -13.76 7.24
CA GLN A 177 0.26 -14.68 8.21
C GLN A 177 1.78 -14.79 8.01
N HIS A 178 2.47 -15.32 9.01
CA HIS A 178 3.94 -15.46 8.96
C HIS A 178 4.43 -16.61 8.10
N GLN A 179 3.60 -17.64 7.90
CA GLN A 179 3.95 -18.81 7.10
C GLN A 179 3.28 -18.75 5.73
N PRO A 180 3.83 -19.38 4.69
CA PRO A 180 3.15 -19.50 3.40
C PRO A 180 1.77 -20.14 3.54
N PHE A 181 0.83 -19.77 2.67
CA PHE A 181 -0.47 -20.43 2.61
C PHE A 181 -0.32 -21.82 1.97
N PRO A 182 -0.98 -22.87 2.52
CA PRO A 182 -0.99 -24.19 1.90
C PRO A 182 -1.54 -24.14 0.47
N SER A 183 -0.94 -24.91 -0.45
CA SER A 183 -1.37 -25.00 -1.84
C SER A 183 -2.85 -25.36 -1.96
N ASP A 184 -3.30 -26.32 -1.14
CA ASP A 184 -4.66 -26.85 -1.18
C ASP A 184 -5.69 -25.79 -0.80
N TYR A 185 -5.34 -24.89 0.13
CA TYR A 185 -6.19 -23.77 0.52
C TYR A 185 -6.33 -22.74 -0.61
N ILE A 186 -5.22 -22.45 -1.31
CA ILE A 186 -5.23 -21.54 -2.46
C ILE A 186 -6.07 -22.15 -3.60
N GLU A 187 -5.91 -23.45 -3.85
CA GLU A 187 -6.62 -24.14 -4.92
C GLU A 187 -8.13 -24.23 -4.62
N ASP A 188 -8.54 -24.52 -3.39
CA ASP A 188 -9.95 -24.48 -2.97
C ASP A 188 -10.58 -23.09 -3.24
N LEU A 189 -9.87 -22.01 -2.91
CA LEU A 189 -10.34 -20.64 -3.22
C LEU A 189 -10.44 -20.37 -4.72
N LYS A 190 -9.48 -20.85 -5.52
CA LYS A 190 -9.55 -20.73 -6.98
C LYS A 190 -10.73 -21.50 -7.56
N GLN A 191 -11.00 -22.72 -7.08
CA GLN A 191 -12.15 -23.51 -7.52
C GLN A 191 -13.47 -22.82 -7.17
N LYS A 192 -13.60 -22.30 -5.94
CA LYS A 192 -14.76 -21.49 -5.53
C LYS A 192 -14.94 -20.25 -6.40
N ALA A 193 -13.84 -19.54 -6.70
CA ALA A 193 -13.86 -18.38 -7.58
C ALA A 193 -14.30 -18.75 -9.01
N LYS A 194 -13.77 -19.84 -9.55
CA LYS A 194 -14.09 -20.36 -10.89
C LYS A 194 -15.57 -20.66 -11.02
N GLN A 195 -16.16 -21.31 -10.01
CA GLN A 195 -17.58 -21.65 -9.99
C GLN A 195 -18.48 -20.42 -9.80
N HIS A 196 -18.16 -19.56 -8.82
CA HIS A 196 -18.99 -18.41 -8.46
C HIS A 196 -19.00 -17.33 -9.54
N PHE A 197 -17.84 -17.03 -10.12
CA PHE A 197 -17.66 -15.94 -11.09
C PHE A 197 -17.53 -16.42 -12.54
N ARG A 198 -17.58 -17.75 -12.79
CA ARG A 198 -17.43 -18.36 -14.12
C ARG A 198 -16.17 -17.88 -14.84
N LEU A 199 -15.05 -17.92 -14.13
CA LEU A 199 -13.76 -17.42 -14.61
C LEU A 199 -13.04 -18.45 -15.50
N SER A 200 -12.32 -17.96 -16.50
CA SER A 200 -11.28 -18.76 -17.15
C SER A 200 -10.00 -18.80 -16.30
N ASP A 201 -9.07 -19.68 -16.66
CA ASP A 201 -7.79 -19.78 -15.95
C ASP A 201 -6.93 -18.51 -16.10
N ASP A 202 -7.04 -17.81 -17.23
CA ASP A 202 -6.36 -16.53 -17.48
C ASP A 202 -6.95 -15.37 -16.68
N GLU A 203 -8.23 -15.44 -16.31
CA GLU A 203 -8.90 -14.42 -15.50
C GLU A 203 -8.66 -14.63 -14.00
N MET A 204 -8.32 -15.84 -13.58
CA MET A 204 -8.14 -16.22 -12.17
C MET A 204 -7.18 -15.31 -11.39
N PRO A 205 -6.02 -14.88 -11.95
CA PRO A 205 -5.07 -14.01 -11.24
C PRO A 205 -5.63 -12.65 -10.83
N TYR A 206 -6.71 -12.19 -11.47
CA TYR A 206 -7.42 -10.96 -11.11
C TYR A 206 -8.28 -11.10 -9.86
N TYR A 207 -8.60 -12.33 -9.44
CA TYR A 207 -9.49 -12.59 -8.33
C TYR A 207 -8.78 -13.23 -7.16
N VAL A 208 -7.99 -14.28 -7.40
CA VAL A 208 -7.30 -15.02 -6.34
C VAL A 208 -5.80 -15.00 -6.57
N PHE A 209 -5.06 -14.40 -5.65
CA PHE A 209 -3.61 -14.31 -5.72
C PHE A 209 -2.99 -14.28 -4.32
N SER A 210 -1.74 -14.73 -4.23
CA SER A 210 -0.95 -14.73 -3.01
C SER A 210 0.44 -14.14 -3.29
N GLY A 211 1.05 -13.58 -2.26
CA GLY A 211 2.40 -13.04 -2.32
C GLY A 211 3.02 -12.94 -0.93
N SER A 212 4.19 -12.32 -0.84
CA SER A 212 4.78 -11.91 0.42
C SER A 212 5.12 -10.43 0.42
N ILE A 213 5.10 -9.87 1.63
CA ILE A 213 5.60 -8.54 1.94
C ILE A 213 6.70 -8.71 2.98
N SER A 214 7.82 -8.04 2.76
CA SER A 214 8.89 -7.93 3.75
C SER A 214 9.06 -6.48 4.14
N ASN A 215 9.44 -6.25 5.39
CA ASN A 215 9.86 -4.94 5.84
C ASN A 215 11.06 -5.04 6.77
N HIS A 216 11.94 -4.05 6.63
CA HIS A 216 13.10 -3.82 7.47
C HIS A 216 12.92 -2.43 8.09
N ALA A 217 12.68 -2.36 9.41
CA ALA A 217 12.46 -1.07 10.06
C ALA A 217 13.77 -0.28 10.25
N TYR A 218 14.90 -0.99 10.32
CA TYR A 218 16.25 -0.46 10.41
C TYR A 218 17.21 -1.49 9.79
N SER A 219 18.21 -1.07 9.04
CA SER A 219 19.33 -1.94 8.68
C SER A 219 20.66 -1.26 9.01
N PRO A 220 21.44 -1.76 9.99
CA PRO A 220 22.74 -1.19 10.32
C PRO A 220 23.71 -1.16 9.12
N GLN A 221 23.48 -1.98 8.09
CA GLN A 221 24.30 -2.07 6.89
C GLN A 221 24.03 -0.97 5.88
N TYR A 222 22.84 -0.37 5.89
CA TYR A 222 22.41 0.64 4.90
C TYR A 222 21.95 1.95 5.52
N GLU A 223 21.64 1.96 6.81
CA GLU A 223 21.03 3.08 7.53
C GLU A 223 21.76 3.33 8.86
N LYS A 224 23.09 3.30 8.86
CA LYS A 224 23.89 3.52 10.07
C LYS A 224 23.61 4.90 10.66
N ILE A 225 23.28 4.97 11.94
CA ILE A 225 23.12 6.23 12.68
C ILE A 225 24.19 6.27 13.76
N GLU A 226 25.16 7.15 13.59
CA GLU A 226 26.26 7.30 14.53
C GLU A 226 25.94 8.33 15.62
N ILE A 227 26.31 7.98 16.84
CA ILE A 227 26.18 8.81 18.03
C ILE A 227 27.56 9.34 18.40
N LEU A 228 27.69 10.68 18.46
CA LEU A 228 28.86 11.40 18.92
C LEU A 228 28.80 11.63 20.43
N TYR A 229 29.72 11.01 21.18
CA TYR A 229 29.89 11.24 22.61
C TYR A 229 30.80 12.44 22.90
N ASN A 230 30.72 12.96 24.14
CA ASN A 230 31.50 14.12 24.58
C ASN A 230 33.02 13.91 24.54
N ASN A 231 33.49 12.65 24.57
CA ASN A 231 34.90 12.26 24.43
C ASN A 231 35.35 12.21 22.95
N GLY A 232 34.47 12.53 22.00
CA GLY A 232 34.74 12.49 20.56
C GLY A 232 34.60 11.10 19.92
N THR A 233 34.24 10.05 20.68
CA THR A 233 34.05 8.72 20.11
C THR A 233 32.69 8.58 19.43
N LEU A 234 32.66 7.82 18.33
CA LEU A 234 31.46 7.47 17.58
C LEU A 234 31.02 6.05 17.94
N CYS A 235 29.71 5.85 18.09
CA CYS A 235 29.10 4.55 18.36
C CYS A 235 27.82 4.40 17.54
N ASP A 236 27.47 3.19 17.08
CA ASP A 236 26.19 2.99 16.40
C ASP A 236 25.03 3.09 17.40
N VAL A 237 23.90 3.65 16.95
CA VAL A 237 22.72 3.77 17.81
C VAL A 237 22.21 2.42 18.34
N ALA A 238 22.40 1.32 17.61
CA ALA A 238 22.01 -0.01 18.06
C ALA A 238 22.84 -0.52 19.24
N GLU A 239 24.06 0.00 19.41
CA GLU A 239 24.95 -0.29 20.55
C GLU A 239 24.82 0.75 21.67
N ALA A 240 24.48 2.00 21.33
CA ALA A 240 24.36 3.11 22.27
C ALA A 240 23.03 3.17 23.05
N SER A 241 22.00 2.42 22.63
CA SER A 241 20.65 2.44 23.23
C SER A 241 20.47 1.36 24.30
N ASP A 242 20.06 1.78 25.50
CA ASP A 242 19.81 0.89 26.65
C ASP A 242 18.39 0.28 26.65
N MET A 243 17.39 0.99 26.10
CA MET A 243 15.96 0.65 26.27
C MET A 243 15.42 -0.33 25.22
N LEU A 244 16.07 -0.46 24.07
CA LEU A 244 15.65 -1.37 23.01
C LEU A 244 16.78 -2.29 22.62
N ASN A 245 16.51 -3.58 22.57
CA ASN A 245 17.16 -4.44 21.60
C ASN A 245 16.77 -3.90 20.20
N LEU A 246 17.46 -2.88 19.70
CA LEU A 246 17.37 -2.37 18.33
C LEU A 246 17.67 -3.48 17.32
N GLN A 247 18.32 -4.56 17.77
CA GLN A 247 18.40 -5.86 17.09
C GLN A 247 17.03 -6.45 16.70
N VAL A 248 15.97 -6.18 17.45
CA VAL A 248 14.59 -6.60 17.12
C VAL A 248 13.99 -5.67 16.06
N LEU A 249 14.46 -4.43 15.95
CA LEU A 249 14.13 -3.48 14.88
C LEU A 249 14.84 -3.80 13.57
N SER A 250 16.01 -4.44 13.63
CA SER A 250 16.77 -4.88 12.46
C SER A 250 16.34 -6.22 11.85
N LYS A 251 15.50 -6.99 12.54
CA LYS A 251 14.96 -8.25 11.99
C LYS A 251 13.98 -7.97 10.86
N VAL A 252 14.24 -8.61 9.72
CA VAL A 252 13.30 -8.70 8.61
C VAL A 252 12.05 -9.40 9.10
N VAL A 253 10.90 -8.76 8.93
CA VAL A 253 9.61 -9.41 9.16
C VAL A 253 8.97 -9.64 7.81
N GLU A 254 8.94 -10.89 7.40
CA GLU A 254 8.18 -11.35 6.24
C GLU A 254 6.77 -11.78 6.67
N LYS A 255 5.78 -11.41 5.86
CA LYS A 255 4.41 -11.90 5.96
C LYS A 255 3.95 -12.35 4.58
N HIS A 256 3.30 -13.49 4.53
CA HIS A 256 2.60 -13.96 3.35
C HIS A 256 1.17 -13.44 3.39
N PHE A 257 0.67 -13.03 2.23
CA PHE A 257 -0.71 -12.62 2.07
C PHE A 257 -1.42 -13.45 0.99
N ILE A 258 -2.73 -13.56 1.16
CA ILE A 258 -3.64 -14.02 0.11
C ILE A 258 -4.79 -13.05 0.00
N CYS A 259 -5.16 -12.72 -1.23
CA CYS A 259 -6.24 -11.82 -1.56
C CYS A 259 -7.29 -12.55 -2.41
N TYR A 260 -8.55 -12.37 -2.06
CA TYR A 260 -9.68 -12.96 -2.77
C TYR A 260 -10.98 -12.16 -2.54
N PRO A 261 -11.99 -12.26 -3.42
CA PRO A 261 -13.28 -11.58 -3.22
C PRO A 261 -13.95 -12.03 -1.91
N LYS A 262 -14.57 -11.09 -1.20
CA LYS A 262 -15.26 -11.35 0.07
C LYS A 262 -16.44 -12.31 -0.07
N GLU A 263 -16.93 -12.47 -1.29
CA GLU A 263 -18.02 -13.37 -1.66
C GLU A 263 -17.63 -14.86 -1.53
N LEU A 264 -16.33 -15.17 -1.48
CA LEU A 264 -15.81 -16.54 -1.31
C LEU A 264 -15.49 -16.88 0.16
N ALA A 265 -15.69 -15.92 1.06
CA ALA A 265 -15.19 -15.92 2.44
C ALA A 265 -16.08 -16.64 3.44
#